data_AF-A0A1T5BNY4-F1
#
_entry.id   AF-A0A1T5BNY4-F1
#
_cell.length_a   1.000
_cell.length_b   1.000
_cell.length_c   1.000
_cell.angle_alpha   90.00
_cell.angle_beta   90.00
_cell.angle_gamma   90.00
#
_symmetry.space_group_name_H-M   'P 1'
#
loop_
_entity.id
_entity.type
_entity.pdbx_description
1 polymer ?
#
loop_
_entity_poly.entity_id
_entity_poly.type
_entity_poly.pdbx_seq_one_letter_code
_entity_poly.pdbx_strand_id
1 'polypeptide(L)'
;MRQRHLVSNHQSIKMATNIQIFSIYSVTSGVNTNFYLIRTMQPGYSNSSYTQQEMTESIETKKRNKILQLVAGNYENGVSQEFQFVGEFQEFPVGDKLYSKYGIDQMHIWYIETKFGHPWVIIGEATSEDQFLNDINSDEDLLDLHPTGRPKNLRVRFVTENDFNLSAITGYNLEHIPY
;
A
#
# COMPACT_ATOMS: atom_id res chain seq x y z
N MET A 1 -15.16 -23.01 53.98
CA MET A 1 -15.76 -22.18 52.92
C MET A 1 -14.67 -21.84 51.90
N ARG A 2 -14.86 -22.21 50.63
CA ARG A 2 -13.87 -22.10 49.55
C ARG A 2 -13.71 -20.64 49.08
N GLN A 3 -12.49 -20.12 49.09
CA GLN A 3 -12.11 -18.91 48.35
C GLN A 3 -12.24 -19.18 46.85
N ARG A 4 -13.03 -18.37 46.14
CA ARG A 4 -13.05 -18.35 44.67
C ARG A 4 -11.92 -17.43 44.21
N HIS A 5 -10.84 -18.01 43.67
CA HIS A 5 -9.90 -17.25 42.85
C HIS A 5 -10.58 -16.91 41.53
N LEU A 6 -10.82 -15.61 41.30
CA LEU A 6 -11.07 -15.07 39.98
C LEU A 6 -9.76 -15.14 39.20
N VAL A 7 -9.61 -16.16 38.38
CA VAL A 7 -8.58 -16.18 37.34
C VAL A 7 -9.06 -15.24 36.24
N SER A 8 -8.52 -14.03 36.19
CA SER A 8 -8.72 -13.16 35.04
C SER A 8 -7.92 -13.77 33.89
N ASN A 9 -8.60 -14.43 32.94
CA ASN A 9 -8.02 -14.75 31.65
C ASN A 9 -7.85 -13.45 30.88
N HIS A 10 -6.71 -12.78 31.03
CA HIS A 10 -6.28 -11.77 30.07
C HIS A 10 -5.87 -12.51 28.79
N GLN A 11 -6.84 -12.78 27.92
CA GLN A 11 -6.55 -13.00 26.51
C GLN A 11 -6.08 -11.65 25.96
N SER A 12 -4.76 -11.48 25.81
CA SER A 12 -4.22 -10.33 25.08
C SER A 12 -4.83 -10.34 23.68
N ILE A 13 -5.65 -9.35 23.38
CA ILE A 13 -6.22 -9.15 22.06
C ILE A 13 -5.03 -8.90 21.12
N LYS A 14 -4.77 -9.85 20.21
CA LYS A 14 -3.73 -9.67 19.19
C LYS A 14 -4.22 -8.62 18.20
N MET A 15 -3.44 -7.55 18.03
CA MET A 15 -3.72 -6.50 17.05
C MET A 15 -2.90 -6.75 15.78
N ALA A 16 -3.52 -6.62 14.61
CA ALA A 16 -2.82 -6.35 13.38
C ALA A 16 -2.21 -4.94 13.46
N THR A 17 -0.96 -4.80 13.06
CA THR A 17 -0.28 -3.50 12.95
C THR A 17 -0.78 -2.74 11.73
N ASN A 18 -0.43 -1.45 11.65
CA ASN A 18 -0.68 -0.68 10.43
C ASN A 18 0.08 -1.30 9.25
N ILE A 19 -0.53 -1.32 8.07
CA ILE A 19 0.06 -1.87 6.84
C ILE A 19 0.29 -0.71 5.87
N GLN A 20 1.52 -0.58 5.38
CA GLN A 20 1.82 0.30 4.25
C GLN A 20 1.45 -0.41 2.96
N ILE A 21 0.71 0.26 2.09
CA ILE A 21 0.29 -0.29 0.80
C ILE A 21 0.87 0.59 -0.29
N PHE A 22 1.57 -0.04 -1.24
CA PHE A 22 2.20 0.59 -2.39
C PHE A 22 1.47 0.12 -3.65
N SER A 23 0.64 0.97 -4.22
CA SER A 23 -0.16 0.65 -5.42
C SER A 23 0.39 1.40 -6.64
N ILE A 24 0.68 0.66 -7.72
CA ILE A 24 1.08 1.22 -9.02
C ILE A 24 -0.15 1.40 -9.89
N TYR A 25 -0.30 2.60 -10.45
CA TYR A 25 -1.30 2.91 -11.45
C TYR A 25 -0.64 3.48 -12.70
N SER A 26 -1.27 3.24 -13.84
CA SER A 26 -0.92 3.88 -15.11
C SER A 26 -2.09 4.68 -15.66
N VAL A 27 -1.76 5.75 -16.37
CA VAL A 27 -2.73 6.57 -17.09
C VAL A 27 -2.19 6.81 -18.49
N THR A 28 -2.97 6.42 -19.48
CA THR A 28 -2.60 6.57 -20.89
C THR A 28 -3.39 7.72 -21.51
N SER A 29 -2.69 8.68 -22.10
CA SER A 29 -3.26 9.80 -22.83
C SER A 29 -2.61 9.86 -24.22
N GLY A 30 -3.33 9.37 -25.24
CA GLY A 30 -2.78 9.20 -26.59
C GLY A 30 -1.66 8.14 -26.59
N VAL A 31 -0.46 8.54 -26.99
CA VAL A 31 0.73 7.66 -27.05
C VAL A 31 1.55 7.65 -25.76
N ASN A 32 1.21 8.51 -24.79
CA ASN A 32 1.98 8.67 -23.57
C ASN A 32 1.31 7.93 -22.42
N THR A 33 2.08 7.11 -21.70
CA THR A 33 1.67 6.47 -20.46
C THR A 33 2.46 7.07 -19.29
N ASN A 34 1.74 7.62 -18.32
CA ASN A 34 2.30 8.08 -17.06
C ASN A 34 2.03 7.05 -15.98
N PHE A 35 2.99 6.85 -15.08
CA PHE A 35 2.84 5.95 -13.94
C PHE A 35 2.85 6.72 -12.63
N TYR A 36 2.05 6.22 -11.69
CA TYR A 36 1.93 6.74 -10.35
C TYR A 36 2.19 5.61 -9.37
N LEU A 37 3.02 5.88 -8.36
CA LEU A 37 3.14 5.02 -7.20
C LEU A 37 2.46 5.74 -6.04
N ILE A 38 1.44 5.11 -5.46
CA ILE A 38 0.68 5.66 -4.35
C ILE A 38 1.00 4.85 -3.11
N ARG A 39 1.45 5.52 -2.04
CA ARG A 39 1.55 4.92 -0.72
C ARG A 39 0.44 5.38 0.22
N THR A 40 -0.37 4.44 0.67
CA THR A 40 -1.41 4.62 1.69
C THR A 40 -1.10 3.79 2.93
N MET A 41 -1.73 4.15 4.05
CA MET A 41 -1.69 3.36 5.28
C MET A 41 -3.06 2.77 5.58
N GLN A 42 -3.12 1.44 5.70
CA GLN A 42 -4.24 0.76 6.33
C GLN A 42 -4.03 0.77 7.85
N PRO A 43 -4.98 1.30 8.64
CA PRO A 43 -4.87 1.24 10.10
C PRO A 43 -4.88 -0.20 10.62
N GLY A 44 -4.19 -0.43 11.73
CA GLY A 44 -4.27 -1.69 12.46
C GLY A 44 -5.65 -1.95 13.04
N TYR A 45 -5.98 -3.21 13.25
CA TYR A 45 -7.28 -3.68 13.73
C TYR A 45 -7.10 -4.87 14.68
N SER A 46 -8.13 -5.22 15.46
CA SER A 46 -8.09 -6.45 16.25
C SER A 46 -8.16 -7.68 15.35
N ASN A 47 -7.23 -8.63 15.48
CA ASN A 47 -7.28 -9.91 14.77
C ASN A 47 -8.53 -10.74 15.11
N SER A 48 -9.24 -10.39 16.19
CA SER A 48 -10.51 -11.02 16.56
C SER A 48 -11.74 -10.37 15.94
N SER A 49 -11.61 -9.26 15.20
CA SER A 49 -12.74 -8.48 14.68
C SER A 49 -12.67 -8.33 13.17
N TYR A 50 -13.47 -9.12 12.48
CA TYR A 50 -13.68 -9.01 11.04
C TYR A 50 -14.27 -7.65 10.64
N THR A 51 -15.19 -7.10 11.45
CA THR A 51 -15.77 -5.78 11.19
C THR A 51 -14.73 -4.66 11.25
N GLN A 52 -13.79 -4.72 12.20
CA GLN A 52 -12.69 -3.74 12.22
C GLN A 52 -11.79 -3.91 11.00
N GLN A 53 -11.49 -5.15 10.58
CA GLN A 53 -10.73 -5.40 9.36
C GLN A 53 -11.39 -4.73 8.15
N GLU A 54 -12.66 -5.05 7.84
CA GLU A 54 -13.40 -4.46 6.71
C GLU A 54 -13.42 -2.93 6.78
N MET A 55 -13.53 -2.37 7.99
CA MET A 55 -13.52 -0.93 8.15
C MET A 55 -12.16 -0.32 7.82
N THR A 56 -11.06 -0.92 8.28
CA THR A 56 -9.71 -0.42 7.97
C THR A 56 -9.38 -0.52 6.49
N GLU A 57 -9.79 -1.61 5.82
CA GLU A 57 -9.70 -1.77 4.37
C GLU A 57 -10.54 -0.70 3.64
N SER A 58 -11.76 -0.43 4.11
CA SER A 58 -12.63 0.62 3.57
C SER A 58 -12.01 2.01 3.72
N ILE A 59 -11.38 2.30 4.86
CA ILE A 59 -10.68 3.57 5.12
C ILE A 59 -9.52 3.72 4.13
N GLU A 60 -8.66 2.72 4.00
CA GLU A 60 -7.55 2.71 3.05
C GLU A 60 -8.05 2.95 1.62
N THR A 61 -9.06 2.19 1.19
CA THR A 61 -9.59 2.28 -0.16
C THR A 61 -10.18 3.67 -0.44
N LYS A 62 -10.88 4.27 0.53
CA LYS A 62 -11.38 5.65 0.41
C LYS A 62 -10.24 6.65 0.29
N LYS A 63 -9.16 6.52 1.07
CA LYS A 63 -7.98 7.38 0.96
C LYS A 63 -7.35 7.26 -0.42
N ARG A 64 -7.08 6.04 -0.88
CA ARG A 64 -6.47 5.76 -2.18
C ARG A 64 -7.30 6.32 -3.34
N ASN A 65 -8.60 6.10 -3.33
CA ASN A 65 -9.52 6.66 -4.32
C ASN A 65 -9.53 8.20 -4.29
N LYS A 66 -9.47 8.81 -3.10
CA LYS A 66 -9.39 10.26 -2.99
C LYS A 66 -8.07 10.81 -3.51
N ILE A 67 -6.96 10.14 -3.23
CA ILE A 67 -5.64 10.50 -3.78
C ILE A 67 -5.66 10.41 -5.31
N LEU A 68 -6.18 9.31 -5.87
CA LEU A 68 -6.33 9.15 -7.31
C LEU A 68 -7.11 10.30 -7.93
N GLN A 69 -8.24 10.70 -7.33
CA GLN A 69 -9.01 11.87 -7.78
C GLN A 69 -8.23 13.19 -7.70
N LEU A 70 -7.44 13.39 -6.66
CA LEU A 70 -6.65 14.61 -6.46
C LEU A 70 -5.44 14.68 -7.41
N VAL A 71 -4.79 13.54 -7.66
CA VAL A 71 -3.65 13.40 -8.58
C VAL A 71 -4.11 13.46 -10.03
N ALA A 72 -5.31 12.96 -10.32
CA ALA A 72 -6.02 13.19 -11.57
C ALA A 72 -6.42 14.67 -11.79
N GLY A 73 -6.32 15.49 -10.73
CA GLY A 73 -6.91 16.82 -10.63
C GLY A 73 -6.70 17.70 -11.86
N ASN A 74 -7.79 18.33 -12.28
CA ASN A 74 -7.83 19.49 -13.17
C ASN A 74 -7.53 19.23 -14.66
N TYR A 75 -8.27 18.33 -15.31
CA TYR A 75 -8.46 18.45 -16.75
C TYR A 75 -9.63 19.38 -17.06
N GLU A 76 -9.29 20.61 -17.45
CA GLU A 76 -10.14 21.43 -18.30
C GLU A 76 -10.62 20.54 -19.47
N ASN A 77 -11.93 20.47 -19.73
CA ASN A 77 -12.60 19.77 -20.84
C ASN A 77 -13.31 18.42 -20.55
N GLY A 78 -13.46 17.99 -19.29
CA GLY A 78 -14.47 16.98 -18.94
C GLY A 78 -14.23 15.54 -19.41
N VAL A 79 -12.99 15.19 -19.78
CA VAL A 79 -12.60 13.80 -20.07
C VAL A 79 -12.01 13.18 -18.81
N SER A 80 -12.70 12.18 -18.24
CA SER A 80 -12.17 11.37 -17.13
C SER A 80 -11.00 10.53 -17.64
N GLN A 81 -9.81 10.71 -17.07
CA GLN A 81 -8.71 9.76 -17.28
C GLN A 81 -8.95 8.50 -16.45
N GLU A 82 -8.93 7.35 -17.11
CA GLU A 82 -9.06 6.06 -16.44
C GLU A 82 -7.70 5.60 -15.93
N PHE A 83 -7.58 5.46 -14.61
CA PHE A 83 -6.41 4.87 -13.98
C PHE A 83 -6.50 3.35 -14.12
N GLN A 84 -5.50 2.76 -14.77
CA GLN A 84 -5.35 1.32 -14.87
C GLN A 84 -4.44 0.84 -13.74
N PHE A 85 -4.95 -0.07 -12.91
CA PHE A 85 -4.20 -0.66 -11.83
C PHE A 85 -3.18 -1.67 -12.37
N VAL A 86 -1.91 -1.50 -11.99
CA VAL A 86 -0.79 -2.31 -12.50
C VAL A 86 -0.42 -3.40 -11.50
N GLY A 87 -0.35 -3.06 -10.22
CA GLY A 87 -0.01 -4.01 -9.16
C GLY A 87 0.13 -3.32 -7.80
N GLU A 88 0.24 -4.13 -6.77
CA GLU A 88 0.39 -3.69 -5.39
C GLU A 88 1.41 -4.54 -4.63
N PHE A 89 2.10 -3.86 -3.72
CA PHE A 89 2.94 -4.48 -2.72
C PHE A 89 2.58 -3.94 -1.34
N GLN A 90 2.65 -4.78 -0.32
CA GLN A 90 2.34 -4.41 1.05
C GLN A 90 3.56 -4.57 1.94
N GLU A 91 3.64 -3.72 2.96
CA GLU A 91 4.66 -3.70 4.01
C GLU A 91 6.00 -3.10 3.59
N PHE A 92 6.99 -3.92 3.19
CA PHE A 92 8.40 -3.56 3.22
C PHE A 92 9.03 -3.54 1.82
N PRO A 93 8.77 -2.52 0.98
CA PRO A 93 9.39 -2.45 -0.33
C PRO A 93 10.91 -2.26 -0.22
N VAL A 94 11.61 -2.64 -1.28
CA VAL A 94 13.06 -2.48 -1.37
C VAL A 94 13.40 -0.98 -1.52
N GLY A 95 14.36 -0.50 -0.74
CA GLY A 95 14.95 0.84 -0.89
C GLY A 95 14.34 1.94 -0.02
N ASP A 96 15.20 2.85 0.42
CA ASP A 96 14.88 3.81 1.49
C ASP A 96 13.92 4.92 1.08
N LYS A 97 13.93 5.32 -0.20
CA LYS A 97 13.13 6.45 -0.69
C LYS A 97 11.63 6.20 -0.54
N LEU A 98 11.20 4.93 -0.57
CA LEU A 98 9.80 4.54 -0.44
C LEU A 98 9.27 4.71 0.99
N TYR A 99 10.15 4.88 1.98
CA TYR A 99 9.82 5.20 3.37
C TYR A 99 9.77 6.71 3.66
N SER A 100 10.06 7.55 2.67
CA SER A 100 10.00 9.01 2.83
C SER A 100 8.60 9.48 3.27
N LYS A 101 8.52 10.50 4.12
CA LYS A 101 7.24 10.97 4.67
C LYS A 101 6.29 11.49 3.57
N TYR A 102 6.84 12.19 2.59
CA TYR A 102 6.11 12.84 1.50
C TYR A 102 6.53 12.22 0.16
N GLY A 103 5.72 12.45 -0.88
CA GLY A 103 5.98 11.96 -2.23
C GLY A 103 7.23 12.55 -2.87
N ILE A 104 7.62 11.94 -4.00
CA ILE A 104 8.73 12.37 -4.85
C ILE A 104 8.17 12.56 -6.26
N ASP A 105 8.32 13.76 -6.82
CA ASP A 105 7.68 14.13 -8.08
C ASP A 105 8.03 13.17 -9.23
N GLN A 106 9.29 12.73 -9.30
CA GLN A 106 9.73 11.72 -10.26
C GLN A 106 10.80 10.82 -9.65
N MET A 107 10.58 9.51 -9.70
CA MET A 107 11.56 8.51 -9.33
C MET A 107 11.49 7.28 -10.23
N HIS A 108 12.57 6.51 -10.27
CA HIS A 108 12.57 5.20 -10.91
C HIS A 108 12.31 4.13 -9.86
N ILE A 109 11.41 3.21 -10.18
CA ILE A 109 11.18 1.99 -9.41
C ILE A 109 11.34 0.78 -10.32
N TRP A 110 11.64 -0.35 -9.71
CA TRP A 110 11.52 -1.66 -10.29
C TRP A 110 10.32 -2.37 -9.69
N TYR A 111 9.65 -3.19 -10.49
CA TYR A 111 8.70 -4.16 -9.98
C TYR A 111 8.82 -5.50 -10.70
N ILE A 112 8.45 -6.57 -10.01
CA ILE A 112 8.39 -7.93 -10.56
C ILE A 112 7.14 -8.64 -10.06
N GLU A 113 6.54 -9.46 -10.93
CA GLU A 113 5.34 -10.23 -10.61
C GLU A 113 5.66 -11.38 -9.65
N THR A 114 4.69 -11.82 -8.84
CA THR A 114 4.87 -12.95 -7.92
C THR A 114 4.09 -14.18 -8.42
N LYS A 115 4.40 -15.36 -7.88
CA LYS A 115 3.61 -16.58 -8.18
C LYS A 115 2.13 -16.45 -7.82
N PHE A 116 1.78 -15.52 -6.93
CA PHE A 116 0.42 -15.30 -6.45
C PHE A 116 -0.46 -14.57 -7.48
N GLY A 117 0.13 -14.12 -8.59
CA GLY A 117 -0.57 -13.47 -9.68
C GLY A 117 -1.07 -12.07 -9.32
N HIS A 118 -1.85 -11.47 -10.23
CA HIS A 118 -2.38 -10.13 -10.03
C HIS A 118 -3.27 -10.08 -8.76
N PRO A 119 -3.08 -9.07 -7.88
CA PRO A 119 -2.30 -7.84 -8.11
C PRO A 119 -0.87 -7.84 -7.56
N TRP A 120 -0.39 -8.95 -7.02
CA TRP A 120 0.79 -9.01 -6.17
C TRP A 120 2.11 -8.91 -6.94
N VAL A 121 2.84 -7.84 -6.66
CA VAL A 121 4.17 -7.57 -7.22
C VAL A 121 5.14 -7.22 -6.09
N ILE A 122 6.43 -7.45 -6.26
CA ILE A 122 7.46 -6.85 -5.40
C ILE A 122 7.84 -5.50 -6.01
N ILE A 123 7.97 -4.46 -5.19
CA ILE A 123 8.31 -3.10 -5.62
C ILE A 123 9.59 -2.65 -4.91
N GLY A 124 10.46 -1.96 -5.64
CA GLY A 124 11.69 -1.43 -5.07
C GLY A 124 12.27 -0.22 -5.79
N GLU A 125 13.03 0.58 -5.06
CA GLU A 125 13.99 1.52 -5.64
C GLU A 125 15.35 0.86 -5.72
N ALA A 126 15.95 0.86 -6.92
CA ALA A 126 17.28 0.34 -7.16
C ALA A 126 17.91 1.03 -8.37
N THR A 127 19.24 1.13 -8.37
CA THR A 127 20.01 1.77 -9.45
C THR A 127 20.11 0.92 -10.72
N SER A 128 19.88 -0.39 -10.61
CA SER A 128 19.90 -1.35 -11.74
C SER A 128 18.98 -2.53 -11.49
N GLU A 129 18.69 -3.30 -12.54
CA GLU A 129 17.95 -4.57 -12.46
C GLU A 129 18.68 -5.57 -11.56
N ASP A 130 20.01 -5.68 -11.72
CA ASP A 130 20.83 -6.60 -10.92
C ASP A 130 20.80 -6.25 -9.43
N GLN A 131 20.84 -4.95 -9.09
CA GLN A 131 20.74 -4.52 -7.70
C GLN A 131 19.38 -4.91 -7.12
N PHE A 132 18.29 -4.65 -7.84
CA PHE A 132 16.94 -5.00 -7.40
C PHE A 132 16.78 -6.51 -7.17
N LEU A 133 17.27 -7.33 -8.10
CA LEU A 133 17.23 -8.78 -7.96
C LEU A 133 18.11 -9.29 -6.82
N ASN A 134 19.29 -8.69 -6.62
CA ASN A 134 20.16 -9.04 -5.50
C ASN A 134 19.49 -8.73 -4.16
N ASP A 135 18.84 -7.57 -4.04
CA ASP A 135 18.13 -7.18 -2.82
C ASP A 135 16.99 -8.18 -2.51
N ILE A 136 16.19 -8.56 -3.52
CA ILE A 136 15.15 -9.60 -3.37
C ILE A 136 15.75 -10.95 -2.96
N ASN A 137 16.83 -11.39 -3.60
CA ASN A 137 17.45 -12.69 -3.30
C ASN A 137 18.13 -12.72 -1.93
N SER A 138 18.45 -11.55 -1.36
CA SER A 138 19.07 -11.41 -0.04
C SER A 138 18.06 -11.35 1.11
N ASP A 139 16.77 -11.23 0.79
CA ASP A 139 15.67 -11.13 1.74
C ASP A 139 14.75 -12.36 1.62
N GLU A 140 14.72 -13.17 2.68
CA GLU A 140 13.94 -14.42 2.71
C GLU A 140 12.44 -14.16 2.54
N ASP A 141 11.91 -13.09 3.14
CA ASP A 141 10.50 -12.75 3.07
C ASP A 141 10.10 -12.36 1.63
N LEU A 142 10.97 -11.64 0.92
CA LEU A 142 10.73 -11.29 -0.49
C LEU A 142 10.89 -12.50 -1.42
N LEU A 143 11.84 -13.38 -1.13
CA LEU A 143 12.07 -14.59 -1.92
C LEU A 143 10.90 -15.59 -1.79
N ASP A 144 10.27 -15.66 -0.61
CA ASP A 144 9.09 -16.47 -0.32
C ASP A 144 7.83 -16.02 -1.08
N LEU A 145 7.87 -14.82 -1.67
CA LEU A 145 6.84 -14.38 -2.61
C LEU A 145 6.99 -15.02 -4.00
N HIS A 146 8.10 -15.72 -4.24
CA HIS A 146 8.48 -16.35 -5.50
C HIS A 146 8.32 -15.38 -6.67
N PRO A 147 9.26 -14.43 -6.83
CA PRO A 147 9.29 -13.55 -7.99
C PRO A 147 9.29 -14.36 -9.30
N THR A 148 8.51 -13.90 -10.27
CA THR A 148 8.32 -14.54 -11.57
C THR A 148 8.44 -13.53 -12.70
N GLY A 149 8.99 -13.96 -13.84
CA GLY A 149 9.19 -13.11 -15.01
C GLY A 149 10.45 -12.25 -14.92
N ARG A 150 10.44 -11.11 -15.59
CA ARG A 150 11.55 -10.15 -15.61
C ARG A 150 11.16 -8.87 -14.87
N PRO A 151 12.04 -8.27 -14.06
CA PRO A 151 11.80 -6.96 -13.49
C PRO A 151 11.52 -5.92 -14.58
N LYS A 152 10.63 -4.98 -14.26
CA LYS A 152 10.25 -3.87 -15.14
C LYS A 152 10.60 -2.56 -14.45
N ASN A 153 11.34 -1.70 -15.14
CA ASN A 153 11.64 -0.35 -14.65
C ASN A 153 10.53 0.62 -15.06
N LEU A 154 10.03 1.39 -14.10
CA LEU A 154 9.05 2.44 -14.32
C LEU A 154 9.58 3.76 -13.79
N ARG A 155 9.40 4.83 -14.57
CA ARG A 155 9.47 6.20 -14.05
C ARG A 155 8.08 6.57 -13.52
N VAL A 156 7.99 6.80 -12.22
CA VAL A 156 6.74 7.07 -11.53
C VAL A 156 6.75 8.46 -10.89
N ARG A 157 5.57 9.06 -10.79
CA ARG A 157 5.32 10.09 -9.77
C ARG A 157 4.92 9.39 -8.47
N PHE A 158 5.75 9.52 -7.45
CA PHE A 158 5.49 8.93 -6.14
C PHE A 158 4.71 9.92 -5.28
N VAL A 159 3.60 9.46 -4.74
CA VAL A 159 2.75 10.24 -3.83
C VAL A 159 2.37 9.40 -2.62
N THR A 160 2.14 10.08 -1.52
CA THR A 160 1.81 9.49 -0.23
C THR A 160 0.53 10.12 0.31
N GLU A 161 -0.13 9.47 1.25
CA GLU A 161 -1.28 10.06 1.94
C GLU A 161 -0.96 11.39 2.66
N ASN A 162 0.31 11.63 3.01
CA ASN A 162 0.74 12.87 3.67
C ASN A 162 0.81 14.08 2.73
N ASP A 163 0.76 13.87 1.41
CA ASP A 163 0.76 14.95 0.44
C ASP A 163 -0.62 15.63 0.31
N PHE A 164 -1.66 15.07 0.96
CA PHE A 164 -3.04 15.50 0.81
C PHE A 164 -3.76 15.68 2.14
N ASN A 165 -4.78 16.54 2.16
CA ASN A 165 -5.70 16.65 3.29
C ASN A 165 -6.80 15.57 3.19
N LEU A 166 -6.66 14.49 3.96
CA LEU A 166 -7.58 13.36 3.98
C LEU A 166 -8.40 13.25 5.28
N SER A 167 -8.43 14.32 6.09
CA SER A 167 -9.02 14.30 7.44
C SER A 167 -10.50 13.89 7.48
N ALA A 168 -11.25 14.17 6.42
CA ALA A 168 -12.65 13.76 6.28
C ALA A 168 -12.86 12.24 6.17
N ILE A 169 -11.83 11.47 5.84
CA ILE A 169 -11.89 10.00 5.69
C ILE A 169 -11.46 9.32 6.99
N THR A 170 -10.50 9.90 7.72
CA THR A 170 -9.90 9.33 8.93
C THR A 170 -10.70 9.59 10.20
N GLY A 171 -11.81 10.33 10.14
CA GLY A 171 -12.66 10.66 11.30
C GLY A 171 -13.42 9.50 11.94
N TYR A 172 -13.19 8.26 11.50
CA TYR A 172 -13.78 7.08 12.11
C TYR A 172 -12.94 6.62 13.30
N ASN A 173 -13.49 6.78 14.50
CA ASN A 173 -12.83 6.38 15.74
C ASN A 173 -12.91 4.85 15.89
N LEU A 174 -11.82 4.14 15.59
CA LEU A 174 -11.72 2.67 15.66
C LEU A 174 -11.89 2.13 17.10
N GLU A 175 -11.72 2.97 18.12
CA GLU A 175 -11.83 2.61 19.53
C GLU A 175 -13.27 2.33 20.01
N HIS A 176 -14.30 2.68 19.23
CA HIS A 176 -15.71 2.60 19.64
C HIS A 176 -16.50 1.48 18.95
N ILE A 177 -15.83 0.54 18.29
CA ILE A 177 -16.49 -0.56 17.59
C ILE A 177 -16.51 -1.77 18.55
N PRO A 178 -17.67 -2.12 19.13
CA PRO A 178 -17.76 -3.26 20.03
C PRO A 178 -17.36 -4.56 19.32
N TYR A 179 -16.64 -5.41 20.07
CA TYR A 179 -16.22 -6.76 19.67
C TYR A 179 -17.41 -7.69 19.43
#